data_AF-A0A8C4XZT9-F1
#
_entry.id   AF-A0A8C4XZT9-F1
#
_cell.length_a   1.000
_cell.length_b   1.000
_cell.length_c   1.000
_cell.angle_alpha   90.00
_cell.angle_beta   90.00
_cell.angle_gamma   90.00
#
_symmetry.space_group_name_H-M   'P 1'
#
loop_
_entity.id
_entity.type
_entity.pdbx_description
1 polymer ?
#
loop_
_entity_poly.entity_id
_entity_poly.type
_entity_poly.pdbx_seq_one_letter_code
_entity_poly.pdbx_strand_id
1 'polypeptide(L)'
;MAEEAASGAQELEAAEERGPGAAYHMFALMEDLLEKLKLLNYEEEALRRHHLRPLSRHYFALPTNPGEQFYMFCTLAAWLITKAGHPFEQPQEYDDPNATISNILSELRSFGRSVDFPPSKLKAGYGEQACYVLDCLAEEALKHTDFSWKRPAYPTEELEEEAITEDDAELTLNKLEEEIEEEETDNEENFIDLNVLKAQTYRSDMKESTKQEEILESTTDAAEWNLEVERVLPQLKVTIRTDNKDWRIHVDQMHQHKDGIESALKETRGYLDKLHNEISRTLEKVNSREKYLNNQLEHLVQEYRTAQAQLSEAKEKYQQGSGGVTERTRTLSEITEVLEKVKQEMEEKGSSMTDGAPLVKIKQALTKLKQETVQMDIRIGVVEHTLLQSKLKEKSNMTRDMHATMIPETTIGAY
;
A
#
# COMPACT_ATOMS: atom_id res chain seq x y z
N MET A 1 -13.28 3.59 -14.63
CA MET A 1 -13.47 2.28 -15.31
C MET A 1 -12.30 1.85 -16.18
N ALA A 2 -11.93 2.53 -17.28
CA ALA A 2 -10.78 2.09 -18.09
C ALA A 2 -9.43 2.27 -17.37
N GLU A 3 -9.31 3.30 -16.53
CA GLU A 3 -8.10 3.61 -15.75
C GLU A 3 -7.94 2.72 -14.50
N GLU A 4 -9.05 2.32 -13.87
CA GLU A 4 -9.06 1.34 -12.76
C GLU A 4 -8.75 -0.08 -13.23
N ALA A 5 -9.21 -0.47 -14.43
CA ALA A 5 -8.92 -1.77 -15.02
C ALA A 5 -7.44 -1.88 -15.45
N ALA A 6 -6.83 -0.78 -15.90
CA ALA A 6 -5.41 -0.71 -16.21
C ALA A 6 -4.53 -0.74 -14.95
N SER A 7 -4.96 -0.08 -13.87
CA SER A 7 -4.30 -0.13 -12.56
C SER A 7 -4.31 -1.54 -11.96
N GLY A 8 -5.44 -2.24 -12.01
CA GLY A 8 -5.55 -3.62 -11.51
C GLY A 8 -4.77 -4.64 -12.33
N ALA A 9 -4.63 -4.42 -13.64
CA ALA A 9 -3.81 -5.28 -14.52
C ALA A 9 -2.31 -5.11 -14.25
N GLN A 10 -1.84 -3.88 -14.01
CA GLN A 10 -0.44 -3.61 -13.65
C GLN A 10 -0.05 -4.14 -12.25
N GLU A 11 -0.98 -4.16 -11.29
CA GLU A 11 -0.73 -4.74 -9.96
C GLU A 11 -0.65 -6.27 -9.98
N LEU A 12 -1.39 -6.93 -10.89
CA LEU A 12 -1.31 -8.38 -11.09
C LEU A 12 -0.02 -8.77 -11.83
N GLU A 13 0.40 -8.00 -12.84
CA GLU A 13 1.66 -8.25 -13.57
C GLU A 13 2.91 -8.01 -12.70
N ALA A 14 2.90 -6.99 -11.84
CA ALA A 14 4.00 -6.73 -10.89
C ALA A 14 4.05 -7.73 -9.72
N ALA A 15 2.94 -8.41 -9.42
CA ALA A 15 2.89 -9.47 -8.42
C ALA A 15 3.43 -10.81 -8.95
N GLU A 16 3.38 -11.06 -10.26
CA GLU A 16 3.89 -12.29 -10.88
C GLU A 16 5.43 -12.33 -11.01
N GLU A 17 6.10 -11.17 -11.03
CA GLU A 17 7.57 -11.08 -11.12
C GLU A 17 8.28 -11.20 -9.76
N ARG A 18 7.54 -11.00 -8.67
CA ARG A 18 8.04 -10.97 -7.31
C ARG A 18 7.80 -12.34 -6.67
N GLY A 19 8.87 -13.09 -6.44
CA GLY A 19 8.82 -14.46 -5.89
C GLY A 19 7.96 -14.58 -4.61
N PRO A 20 7.59 -15.81 -4.19
CA PRO A 20 6.54 -16.06 -3.19
C PRO A 20 6.78 -15.41 -1.80
N GLY A 21 8.00 -14.96 -1.50
CA GLY A 21 8.34 -14.20 -0.29
C GLY A 21 8.06 -12.70 -0.35
N ALA A 22 7.78 -12.13 -1.52
CA ALA A 22 7.59 -10.69 -1.68
C ALA A 22 6.32 -10.17 -1.00
N ALA A 23 5.27 -10.99 -0.93
CA ALA A 23 4.07 -10.69 -0.16
C ALA A 23 4.36 -10.54 1.34
N TYR A 24 5.44 -11.17 1.84
CA TYR A 24 5.83 -11.11 3.24
C TYR A 24 6.87 -10.03 3.56
N HIS A 25 7.49 -9.43 2.53
CA HIS A 25 8.52 -8.40 2.69
C HIS A 25 8.01 -7.18 3.48
N MET A 26 6.75 -6.82 3.28
CA MET A 26 6.10 -5.70 3.99
C MET A 26 6.01 -5.90 5.50
N PHE A 27 5.86 -7.15 5.97
CA PHE A 27 5.86 -7.46 7.39
C PHE A 27 7.26 -7.37 7.99
N ALA A 28 8.28 -7.83 7.26
CA ALA A 28 9.68 -7.68 7.67
C ALA A 28 10.07 -6.19 7.78
N LEU A 29 9.72 -5.38 6.79
CA LEU A 29 9.95 -3.93 6.82
C LEU A 29 9.22 -3.24 7.98
N MET A 30 8.00 -3.68 8.30
CA MET A 30 7.26 -3.13 9.44
C MET A 30 7.89 -3.51 10.78
N GLU A 31 8.44 -4.73 10.90
CA GLU A 31 9.16 -5.16 12.09
C GLU A 31 10.46 -4.38 12.29
N ASP A 32 11.27 -4.25 11.24
CA ASP A 32 12.48 -3.43 11.25
C ASP A 32 12.16 -1.97 11.61
N LEU A 33 11.12 -1.39 11.00
CA LEU A 33 10.65 -0.05 11.31
C LEU A 33 10.25 0.08 12.79
N LEU A 34 9.50 -0.88 13.33
CA LEU A 34 9.03 -0.84 14.71
C LEU A 34 10.19 -0.96 15.71
N GLU A 35 11.21 -1.74 15.39
CA GLU A 35 12.46 -1.80 16.17
C GLU A 35 13.21 -0.45 16.11
N LYS A 36 13.40 0.12 14.91
CA LYS A 36 14.02 1.43 14.72
C LYS A 36 13.26 2.55 15.48
N LEU A 37 11.93 2.52 15.45
CA LEU A 37 11.08 3.46 16.20
C LEU A 37 11.24 3.28 17.72
N LYS A 38 11.31 2.05 18.23
CA LYS A 38 11.58 1.77 19.65
C LYS A 38 12.95 2.30 20.07
N LEU A 39 13.97 2.13 19.25
CA LEU A 39 15.30 2.68 19.51
C LEU A 39 15.29 4.22 19.62
N LEU A 40 14.39 4.88 18.87
CA LEU A 40 14.17 6.33 18.92
C LEU A 40 13.20 6.78 20.03
N ASN A 41 12.77 5.88 20.93
CA ASN A 41 11.81 6.15 22.01
C ASN A 41 10.50 6.81 21.53
N TYR A 42 9.96 6.35 20.39
CA TYR A 42 8.74 6.90 19.80
C TYR A 42 7.51 6.88 20.76
N GLU A 43 7.47 5.94 21.72
CA GLU A 43 6.38 5.83 22.71
C GLU A 43 6.32 7.01 23.68
N GLU A 44 7.48 7.52 24.08
CA GLU A 44 7.56 8.62 25.04
C GLU A 44 7.50 10.00 24.36
N GLU A 45 8.11 10.12 23.18
CA GLU A 45 8.28 11.42 22.53
C GLU A 45 7.23 11.74 21.47
N ALA A 46 6.77 10.75 20.71
CA ALA A 46 5.78 10.94 19.64
C ALA A 46 4.37 10.57 20.12
N LEU A 47 4.20 9.36 20.68
CA LEU A 47 2.87 8.85 21.06
C LEU A 47 2.28 9.58 22.26
N ARG A 48 3.09 9.91 23.28
CA ARG A 48 2.63 10.63 24.49
C ARG A 48 2.23 12.08 24.20
N ARG A 49 2.88 12.74 23.22
CA ARG A 49 2.53 14.11 22.80
C ARG A 49 1.23 14.19 22.00
N HIS A 50 0.84 13.09 21.35
CA HIS A 50 -0.35 13.04 20.48
C HIS A 50 -1.46 12.13 21.01
N HIS A 51 -1.34 11.59 22.23
CA HIS A 51 -2.29 10.64 22.84
C HIS A 51 -2.61 9.41 21.97
N LEU A 52 -1.61 8.94 21.21
CA LEU A 52 -1.75 7.86 20.25
C LEU A 52 -1.44 6.50 20.89
N ARG A 53 -2.09 5.43 20.42
CA ARG A 53 -1.87 4.07 20.93
C ARG A 53 -0.54 3.50 20.44
N PRO A 54 0.12 2.62 21.23
CA PRO A 54 1.30 1.87 20.76
C PRO A 54 1.02 1.13 19.44
N LEU A 55 2.00 1.17 18.54
CA LEU A 55 1.88 0.54 17.23
C LEU A 55 1.96 -1.00 17.36
N SER A 56 1.06 -1.71 16.69
CA SER A 56 1.14 -3.17 16.53
C SER A 56 2.15 -3.53 15.44
N ARG A 57 2.76 -4.72 15.51
CA ARG A 57 3.66 -5.29 14.48
C ARG A 57 3.09 -5.29 13.06
N HIS A 58 1.77 -5.18 12.91
CA HIS A 58 1.08 -5.23 11.63
C HIS A 58 0.37 -3.92 11.27
N TYR A 59 0.60 -2.83 12.03
CA TYR A 59 -0.24 -1.63 11.98
C TYR A 59 -0.25 -0.93 10.61
N PHE A 60 0.91 -0.75 9.98
CA PHE A 60 0.98 -0.20 8.61
C PHE A 60 0.98 -1.29 7.54
N ALA A 61 1.12 -2.56 7.94
CA ALA A 61 1.14 -3.71 7.06
C ALA A 61 -0.26 -4.30 6.75
N LEU A 62 -1.30 -3.91 7.47
CA LEU A 62 -2.67 -4.35 7.17
C LEU A 62 -3.62 -3.16 7.14
N PRO A 63 -4.61 -3.15 6.23
CA PRO A 63 -5.65 -2.13 6.26
C PRO A 63 -6.48 -2.29 7.54
N THR A 64 -6.49 -1.26 8.39
CA THR A 64 -7.39 -1.21 9.57
C THR A 64 -8.38 -0.07 9.39
N ASN A 65 -7.90 1.16 9.49
CA ASN A 65 -8.68 2.36 9.23
C ASN A 65 -7.83 3.32 8.39
N PRO A 66 -8.09 3.46 7.07
CA PRO A 66 -7.25 4.26 6.18
C PRO A 66 -7.07 5.73 6.63
N GLY A 67 -8.11 6.34 7.21
CA GLY A 67 -8.03 7.73 7.69
C GLY A 67 -7.14 7.89 8.93
N GLU A 68 -7.28 6.98 9.89
CA GLU A 68 -6.45 6.96 11.10
C GLU A 68 -5.00 6.59 10.77
N GLN A 69 -4.81 5.58 9.91
CA GLN A 69 -3.49 5.15 9.44
C GLN A 69 -2.77 6.26 8.68
N PHE A 70 -3.49 7.03 7.84
CA PHE A 70 -2.92 8.18 7.15
C PHE A 70 -2.50 9.29 8.10
N TYR A 71 -3.33 9.62 9.09
CA TYR A 71 -2.99 10.61 10.12
C TYR A 71 -1.78 10.17 10.96
N MET A 72 -1.73 8.89 11.35
CA MET A 72 -0.61 8.29 12.05
C MET A 72 0.68 8.32 11.22
N PHE A 73 0.59 7.98 9.94
CA PHE A 73 1.71 8.05 8.99
C PHE A 73 2.26 9.48 8.90
N CYS A 74 1.40 10.48 8.70
CA CYS A 74 1.81 11.88 8.61
C CYS A 74 2.45 12.38 9.91
N THR A 75 1.89 12.00 11.07
CA THR A 75 2.41 12.37 12.38
C THR A 75 3.79 11.77 12.64
N LEU A 76 3.97 10.48 12.34
CA LEU A 76 5.25 9.80 12.50
C LEU A 76 6.30 10.33 11.53
N ALA A 77 5.93 10.55 10.26
CA ALA A 77 6.84 11.13 9.26
C ALA A 77 7.31 12.52 9.69
N ALA A 78 6.39 13.40 10.13
CA ALA A 78 6.73 14.73 10.63
C ALA A 78 7.69 14.68 11.83
N TRP A 79 7.43 13.76 12.77
CA TRP A 79 8.30 13.57 13.94
C TRP A 79 9.69 13.06 13.54
N LEU A 80 9.78 12.08 12.65
CA LEU A 80 11.05 11.54 12.15
C LEU A 80 11.87 12.58 11.39
N ILE A 81 11.24 13.40 10.54
CA ILE A 81 11.92 14.50 9.83
C ILE A 81 12.46 15.54 10.81
N THR A 82 11.65 15.90 11.82
CA THR A 82 12.09 16.81 12.89
C THR A 82 13.27 16.24 13.68
N LYS A 83 13.27 14.93 13.93
CA LYS A 83 14.37 14.23 14.60
C LYS A 83 15.64 14.11 13.76
N ALA A 84 15.50 14.05 12.44
CA ALA A 84 16.59 14.11 11.49
C ALA A 84 17.19 15.52 11.30
N GLY A 85 16.70 16.52 12.04
CA GLY A 85 17.26 17.89 12.06
C GLY A 85 16.61 18.88 11.09
N HIS A 86 15.57 18.47 10.36
CA HIS A 86 14.81 19.34 9.46
C HIS A 86 13.52 19.84 10.12
N PRO A 87 13.27 21.16 10.22
CA PRO A 87 12.04 21.67 10.79
C PRO A 87 10.85 21.33 9.88
N PHE A 88 9.94 20.49 10.38
CA PHE A 88 8.74 20.09 9.65
C PHE A 88 7.49 20.41 10.49
N GLU A 89 6.56 21.18 9.93
CA GLU A 89 5.31 21.49 10.62
C GLU A 89 4.40 20.26 10.62
N GLN A 90 3.81 19.97 11.78
CA GLN A 90 2.90 18.84 11.89
C GLN A 90 1.64 19.10 11.04
N PRO A 91 1.29 18.19 10.12
CA PRO A 91 0.11 18.35 9.27
C PRO A 91 -1.17 18.34 10.11
N GLN A 92 -2.07 19.30 9.87
CA GLN A 92 -3.38 19.36 10.51
C GLN A 92 -4.42 18.53 9.72
N GLU A 93 -5.52 18.14 10.39
CA GLU A 93 -6.60 17.33 9.78
C GLU A 93 -7.27 18.01 8.55
N TYR A 94 -7.10 19.32 8.38
CA TYR A 94 -7.65 20.11 7.28
C TYR A 94 -6.67 20.33 6.12
N ASP A 95 -5.42 19.89 6.25
CA ASP A 95 -4.41 20.06 5.21
C ASP A 95 -4.68 19.11 4.03
N ASP A 96 -4.37 19.55 2.81
CA ASP A 96 -4.55 18.72 1.62
C ASP A 96 -3.63 17.49 1.69
N PRO A 97 -4.18 16.26 1.72
CA PRO A 97 -3.39 15.03 1.87
C PRO A 97 -2.27 14.89 0.83
N ASN A 98 -2.52 15.33 -0.42
CA ASN A 98 -1.53 15.21 -1.48
C ASN A 98 -0.39 16.21 -1.31
N ALA A 99 -0.67 17.43 -0.84
CA ALA A 99 0.34 18.43 -0.54
C ALA A 99 1.24 17.97 0.62
N THR A 100 0.66 17.44 1.69
CA THR A 100 1.40 16.89 2.84
C THR A 100 2.32 15.74 2.44
N ILE A 101 1.81 14.78 1.66
CA ILE A 101 2.62 13.67 1.14
C ILE A 101 3.76 14.20 0.25
N SER A 102 3.47 15.18 -0.60
CA SER A 102 4.48 15.77 -1.50
C SER A 102 5.59 16.47 -0.73
N ASN A 103 5.27 17.14 0.37
CA ASN A 103 6.25 17.76 1.26
C ASN A 103 7.12 16.70 1.96
N ILE A 104 6.52 15.64 2.51
CA ILE A 104 7.25 14.51 3.11
C ILE A 104 8.20 13.86 2.09
N LEU A 105 7.74 13.62 0.86
CA LEU A 105 8.56 13.06 -0.22
C LEU A 105 9.64 14.03 -0.73
N SER A 106 9.47 15.34 -0.54
CA SER A 106 10.50 16.32 -0.87
C SER A 106 11.63 16.31 0.15
N GLU A 107 11.31 16.19 1.44
CA GLU A 107 12.31 16.02 2.50
C GLU A 107 13.01 14.67 2.39
N LEU A 108 12.30 13.60 2.04
CA LEU A 108 12.95 12.30 1.83
C LEU A 108 13.97 12.34 0.68
N ARG A 109 13.70 13.15 -0.35
CA ARG A 109 14.66 13.42 -1.44
C ARG A 109 15.82 14.32 -1.01
N SER A 110 15.60 15.24 -0.06
CA SER A 110 16.68 16.08 0.49
C SER A 110 17.70 15.24 1.27
N PHE A 111 17.25 14.17 1.93
CA PHE A 111 18.10 13.15 2.55
C PHE A 111 18.79 12.19 1.55
N GLY A 112 18.63 12.38 0.25
CA GLY A 112 19.33 11.59 -0.78
C GLY A 112 18.73 10.20 -1.07
N ARG A 113 17.50 9.94 -0.63
CA ARG A 113 16.75 8.71 -0.94
C ARG A 113 15.80 8.96 -2.12
N SER A 114 15.84 8.10 -3.15
CA SER A 114 14.97 8.21 -4.33
C SER A 114 13.68 7.42 -4.16
N VAL A 115 12.54 8.04 -4.45
CA VAL A 115 11.22 7.40 -4.37
C VAL A 115 10.59 7.40 -5.76
N ASP A 116 10.31 6.22 -6.32
CA ASP A 116 9.74 6.05 -7.66
C ASP A 116 8.29 5.54 -7.59
N PHE A 117 7.42 6.32 -6.95
CA PHE A 117 5.98 6.09 -6.97
C PHE A 117 5.18 7.40 -6.76
N PRO A 118 3.95 7.49 -7.28
CA PRO A 118 3.15 8.70 -7.15
C PRO A 118 2.60 8.91 -5.72
N PRO A 119 2.39 10.16 -5.27
CA PRO A 119 1.83 10.48 -3.95
C PRO A 119 0.48 9.80 -3.65
N SER A 120 -0.29 9.47 -4.69
CA SER A 120 -1.58 8.79 -4.56
C SER A 120 -1.49 7.44 -3.86
N LYS A 121 -0.34 6.73 -3.95
CA LYS A 121 -0.15 5.42 -3.28
C LYS A 121 0.01 5.52 -1.77
N LEU A 122 0.40 6.68 -1.23
CA LEU A 122 0.55 6.89 0.22
C LEU A 122 -0.73 7.37 0.89
N LYS A 123 -1.75 7.76 0.12
CA LYS A 123 -3.03 8.28 0.64
C LYS A 123 -3.80 7.24 1.45
N ALA A 124 -3.59 5.96 1.17
CA ALA A 124 -4.18 4.87 1.94
C ALA A 124 -3.63 4.80 3.37
N GLY A 125 -2.42 5.33 3.63
CA GLY A 125 -1.79 5.31 4.95
C GLY A 125 -1.29 3.92 5.40
N TYR A 126 -1.42 2.88 4.57
CA TYR A 126 -0.93 1.53 4.81
C TYR A 126 -0.34 0.95 3.51
N GLY A 127 0.55 -0.04 3.63
CA GLY A 127 1.18 -0.71 2.50
C GLY A 127 2.70 -0.58 2.45
N GLU A 128 3.31 -1.25 1.46
CA GLU A 128 4.77 -1.37 1.30
C GLU A 128 5.43 0.01 1.16
N GLN A 129 4.77 0.92 0.42
CA GLN A 129 5.27 2.26 0.16
C GLN A 129 5.26 3.13 1.43
N ALA A 130 4.26 2.97 2.29
CA ALA A 130 4.16 3.70 3.55
C ALA A 130 5.22 3.22 4.55
N CYS A 131 5.40 1.90 4.68
CA CYS A 131 6.46 1.32 5.51
C CYS A 131 7.85 1.73 5.02
N TYR A 132 8.11 1.68 3.72
CA TYR A 132 9.41 2.05 3.14
C TYR A 132 9.78 3.52 3.41
N VAL A 133 8.83 4.44 3.28
CA VAL A 133 9.06 5.87 3.55
C VAL A 133 9.39 6.10 5.03
N LEU A 134 8.61 5.50 5.93
CA LEU A 134 8.87 5.61 7.37
C LEU A 134 10.20 4.96 7.76
N ASP A 135 10.55 3.82 7.15
CA ASP A 135 11.81 3.12 7.41
C ASP A 135 13.03 3.96 7.01
N CYS A 136 12.99 4.56 5.82
CA CYS A 136 14.04 5.47 5.36
C CYS A 136 14.18 6.70 6.27
N LEU A 137 13.07 7.29 6.72
CA LEU A 137 13.08 8.43 7.65
C LEU A 137 13.60 8.03 9.04
N ALA A 138 13.26 6.83 9.50
CA ALA A 138 13.75 6.29 10.77
C ALA A 138 15.26 6.03 10.74
N GLU A 139 15.79 5.52 9.62
CA GLU A 139 17.24 5.38 9.44
C GLU A 139 17.97 6.72 9.50
N GLU A 140 17.44 7.75 8.85
CA GLU A 140 18.08 9.06 8.84
C GLU A 140 18.01 9.74 10.21
N ALA A 141 16.88 9.59 10.91
CA ALA A 141 16.74 10.01 12.30
C ALA A 141 17.72 9.26 13.23
N LEU A 142 17.95 7.96 13.02
CA LEU A 142 18.92 7.17 13.78
C LEU A 142 20.37 7.61 13.52
N LYS A 143 20.72 7.95 12.27
CA LYS A 143 22.04 8.51 11.94
C LYS A 143 22.27 9.85 12.62
N HIS A 144 21.25 10.73 12.62
CA HIS A 144 21.37 12.05 13.23
C HIS A 144 21.39 12.00 14.78
N THR A 145 20.88 10.92 15.38
CA THR A 145 20.88 10.72 16.84
C THR A 145 22.12 9.99 17.36
N ASP A 146 23.10 9.68 16.50
CA ASP A 146 24.35 8.97 16.82
C ASP A 146 24.11 7.73 17.71
N PHE A 147 23.11 6.91 17.34
CA PHE A 147 22.77 5.74 18.13
C PHE A 147 23.91 4.71 18.16
N SER A 148 24.43 4.44 19.37
CA SER A 148 25.40 3.37 19.62
C SER A 148 24.75 2.22 20.37
N TRP A 149 24.96 0.98 19.90
CA TRP A 149 24.54 -0.22 20.62
C TRP A 149 25.16 -0.25 22.01
N LYS A 150 24.33 -0.12 23.05
CA LYS A 150 24.77 -0.34 24.43
C LYS A 150 25.03 -1.83 24.62
N ARG A 151 26.08 -2.19 25.38
CA ARG A 151 26.33 -3.58 25.75
C ARG A 151 25.07 -4.16 26.43
N PRO A 152 24.66 -5.40 26.11
CA PRO A 152 23.51 -6.03 26.75
C PRO A 152 23.65 -5.95 28.27
N ALA A 153 22.73 -5.23 28.92
CA ALA A 153 22.57 -5.30 30.35
C ALA A 153 21.77 -6.57 30.63
N TYR A 154 22.46 -7.64 31.04
CA TYR A 154 21.79 -8.82 31.57
C TYR A 154 20.98 -8.37 32.78
N PRO A 155 19.68 -8.68 32.86
CA PRO A 155 18.93 -8.47 34.08
C PRO A 155 19.65 -9.25 35.17
N THR A 156 20.22 -8.57 36.15
CA THR A 156 20.55 -9.21 37.41
C THR A 156 19.23 -9.73 37.94
N GLU A 157 19.09 -11.04 38.10
CA GLU A 157 17.93 -11.62 38.77
C GLU A 157 17.73 -10.84 40.07
N GLU A 158 16.60 -10.13 40.17
CA GLU A 158 16.13 -9.59 41.44
C GLU A 158 15.86 -10.84 42.30
N LEU A 159 16.88 -11.25 43.06
CA LEU A 159 16.69 -12.13 44.20
C LEU A 159 15.65 -11.42 45.06
N GLU A 160 14.42 -11.94 45.07
CA GLU A 160 13.38 -11.52 45.99
C GLU A 160 14.01 -11.45 47.38
N GLU A 161 14.07 -10.25 47.95
CA GLU A 161 14.53 -10.01 49.31
C GLU A 161 13.57 -10.73 50.27
N GLU A 162 13.80 -12.02 50.51
CA GLU A 162 13.30 -12.68 51.71
C GLU A 162 14.05 -12.06 52.89
N ALA A 163 13.32 -11.21 53.61
CA ALA A 163 13.74 -10.58 54.85
C ALA A 163 14.27 -11.63 55.85
N ILE A 164 15.59 -11.75 55.94
CA ILE A 164 16.27 -12.42 57.05
C ILE A 164 17.19 -11.39 57.70
N THR A 165 16.79 -11.09 58.93
CA THR A 165 17.40 -10.22 59.92
C THR A 165 18.88 -10.53 60.20
N GLU A 166 19.70 -9.47 60.18
CA GLU A 166 20.88 -9.20 61.01
C GLU A 166 21.80 -10.37 61.39
N ASP A 167 22.90 -10.55 60.65
CA ASP A 167 24.22 -10.76 61.26
C ASP A 167 25.34 -10.11 60.43
N ASP A 168 26.25 -9.44 61.13
CA ASP A 168 27.15 -8.37 60.71
C ASP A 168 28.54 -8.91 60.37
N ALA A 169 28.73 -9.55 59.20
CA ALA A 169 30.05 -10.09 58.83
C ALA A 169 30.40 -10.22 57.33
N GLU A 170 29.73 -9.57 56.38
CA GLU A 170 30.20 -9.57 54.97
C GLU A 170 30.19 -8.17 54.34
N LEU A 171 30.93 -7.26 54.98
CA LEU A 171 31.53 -6.12 54.30
C LEU A 171 32.93 -6.54 53.83
N THR A 172 33.24 -6.31 52.55
CA THR A 172 34.58 -6.32 51.91
C THR A 172 34.96 -7.55 51.05
N LEU A 173 34.23 -7.80 49.96
CA LEU A 173 34.78 -8.49 48.77
C LEU A 173 34.95 -7.59 47.54
N ASN A 174 34.44 -6.34 47.58
CA ASN A 174 34.60 -5.34 46.51
C ASN A 174 35.82 -4.43 46.68
N LYS A 175 36.82 -4.81 47.48
CA LYS A 175 38.07 -4.05 47.67
C LYS A 175 39.35 -4.84 47.38
N LEU A 176 39.22 -6.08 46.89
CA LEU A 176 40.36 -6.96 46.56
C LEU A 176 40.63 -7.09 45.06
N GLU A 177 39.79 -6.51 44.19
CA GLU A 177 40.05 -6.47 42.74
C GLU A 177 40.67 -5.13 42.29
N GLU A 178 40.63 -4.09 43.12
CA GLU A 178 41.26 -2.78 42.89
C GLU A 178 42.69 -2.65 43.49
N GLU A 179 43.24 -3.71 44.11
CA GLU A 179 44.56 -3.69 44.79
C GLU A 179 45.57 -4.69 44.16
N ILE A 180 45.34 -5.12 42.91
CA ILE A 180 46.25 -6.01 42.14
C ILE A 180 47.09 -5.24 41.09
N GLU A 181 46.93 -3.91 40.99
CA GLU A 181 47.90 -3.07 40.28
C GLU A 181 48.82 -2.36 41.28
N GLU A 182 50.09 -2.76 41.24
CA GLU A 182 51.27 -2.13 41.87
C GLU A 182 51.42 -2.23 43.40
N GLU A 183 52.08 -3.29 43.90
CA GLU A 183 53.18 -3.14 44.85
C GLU A 183 54.23 -4.24 44.64
N GLU A 184 55.43 -3.85 44.20
CA GLU A 184 56.65 -4.64 44.43
C GLU A 184 56.85 -4.78 45.94
N THR A 185 56.62 -5.98 46.48
CA THR A 185 57.25 -6.38 47.74
C THR A 185 57.82 -7.79 47.63
N ASP A 186 59.15 -7.78 47.69
CA ASP A 186 60.08 -8.87 47.95
C ASP A 186 59.57 -9.80 49.07
N ASN A 187 59.09 -10.99 48.69
CA ASN A 187 58.90 -12.12 49.60
C ASN A 187 59.23 -13.40 48.82
N GLU A 188 60.53 -13.66 48.75
CA GLU A 188 61.06 -15.00 48.57
C GLU A 188 60.47 -15.97 49.63
N GLU A 189 60.36 -17.24 49.24
CA GLU A 189 60.12 -18.40 50.11
C GLU A 189 58.66 -18.75 50.49
N ASN A 190 57.92 -19.36 49.55
CA ASN A 190 57.49 -20.76 49.66
C ASN A 190 56.52 -21.17 48.54
N PHE A 191 56.94 -20.98 47.28
CA PHE A 191 56.33 -21.72 46.18
C PHE A 191 56.90 -23.15 46.21
N ILE A 192 56.15 -24.09 46.80
CA ILE A 192 56.48 -25.51 46.75
C ILE A 192 56.35 -25.95 45.28
N ASP A 193 57.48 -25.98 44.57
CA ASP A 193 57.55 -26.39 43.18
C ASP A 193 57.15 -27.87 43.05
N LEU A 194 55.98 -28.11 42.48
CA LEU A 194 55.41 -29.43 42.21
C LEU A 194 56.35 -30.28 41.31
N ASN A 195 57.25 -29.65 40.56
CA ASN A 195 58.28 -30.34 39.78
C ASN A 195 59.45 -30.83 40.65
N VAL A 196 59.78 -30.15 41.76
CA VAL A 196 60.80 -30.62 42.73
C VAL A 196 60.29 -31.83 43.50
N LEU A 197 59.01 -31.84 43.90
CA LEU A 197 58.39 -33.03 44.52
C LEU A 197 58.36 -34.22 43.56
N LYS A 198 58.03 -34.00 42.28
CA LYS A 198 58.11 -35.06 41.25
C LYS A 198 59.53 -35.55 41.04
N ALA A 199 60.53 -34.66 41.01
CA ALA A 199 61.92 -35.07 40.86
C ALA A 199 62.44 -35.86 42.09
N GLN A 200 61.94 -35.57 43.29
CA GLN A 200 62.23 -36.34 44.51
C GLN A 200 61.59 -37.73 44.51
N THR A 201 60.33 -37.87 44.04
CA THR A 201 59.70 -39.19 43.93
C THR A 201 60.41 -40.07 42.90
N TYR A 202 60.77 -39.53 41.73
CA TYR A 202 61.56 -40.27 40.73
C TYR A 202 62.98 -40.63 41.21
N ARG A 203 63.61 -39.81 42.06
CA ARG A 203 64.91 -40.14 42.68
C ARG A 203 64.82 -41.16 43.82
N SER A 204 63.68 -41.24 44.52
CA SER A 204 63.43 -42.28 45.52
C SER A 204 63.20 -43.63 44.82
N ASP A 205 62.38 -43.65 43.77
CA ASP A 205 62.07 -44.87 42.98
C ASP A 205 63.32 -45.52 42.35
N MET A 206 64.30 -44.73 41.92
CA MET A 206 65.58 -45.25 41.39
C MET A 206 66.53 -45.79 42.48
N LYS A 207 66.36 -45.42 43.76
CA LYS A 207 67.16 -45.95 44.87
C LYS A 207 66.48 -47.12 45.58
N GLU A 208 65.16 -47.21 45.55
CA GLU A 208 64.37 -48.29 46.17
C GLU A 208 64.30 -49.56 45.31
N SER A 209 64.39 -49.45 43.98
CA SER A 209 64.35 -50.60 43.07
C SER A 209 65.57 -51.56 43.14
N THR A 210 66.65 -51.17 43.81
CA THR A 210 67.83 -52.04 44.07
C THR A 210 67.82 -52.76 45.43
N LYS A 211 66.83 -52.51 46.28
CA LYS A 211 66.59 -53.33 47.47
C LYS A 211 65.31 -54.12 47.27
N GLN A 212 65.49 -55.31 46.70
CA GLN A 212 64.49 -56.37 46.78
C GLN A 212 63.95 -56.45 48.20
N GLU A 213 62.64 -56.59 48.30
CA GLU A 213 61.83 -56.86 49.48
C GLU A 213 62.49 -57.91 50.39
N GLU A 214 63.38 -57.48 51.29
CA GLU A 214 63.56 -58.19 52.55
C GLU A 214 62.25 -57.97 53.30
N ILE A 215 61.59 -59.08 53.62
CA ILE A 215 60.38 -59.11 54.45
C ILE A 215 60.62 -58.17 55.63
N LEU A 216 59.84 -57.10 55.70
CA LEU A 216 59.84 -56.15 56.81
C LEU A 216 59.37 -56.90 58.06
N GLU A 217 60.30 -57.54 58.77
CA GLU A 217 60.03 -58.06 60.11
C GLU A 217 59.93 -56.86 61.04
N SER A 218 58.75 -56.62 61.59
CA SER A 218 58.53 -55.52 62.53
C SER A 218 59.36 -55.78 63.79
N THR A 219 60.45 -55.04 63.97
CA THR A 219 61.17 -54.96 65.25
C THR A 219 60.46 -54.04 66.26
N THR A 220 59.23 -53.62 65.94
CA THR A 220 58.44 -52.67 66.74
C THR A 220 57.68 -53.41 67.83
N ASP A 221 57.94 -53.07 69.08
CA ASP A 221 57.21 -53.57 70.23
C ASP A 221 55.73 -53.14 70.17
N ALA A 222 54.81 -54.03 70.53
CA ALA A 222 53.37 -53.77 70.48
C ALA A 222 52.98 -52.57 71.35
N ALA A 223 53.71 -52.35 72.45
CA ALA A 223 53.50 -51.20 73.33
C ALA A 223 53.98 -49.88 72.69
N GLU A 224 55.12 -49.87 72.00
CA GLU A 224 55.62 -48.70 71.28
C GLU A 224 54.72 -48.33 70.09
N TRP A 225 54.20 -49.34 69.38
CA TRP A 225 53.21 -49.12 68.32
C TRP A 225 51.92 -48.51 68.88
N ASN A 226 51.44 -49.01 70.03
CA ASN A 226 50.20 -48.49 70.62
C ASN A 226 50.37 -47.05 71.13
N LEU A 227 51.54 -46.71 71.68
CA LEU A 227 51.87 -45.33 72.06
C LEU A 227 51.94 -44.41 70.85
N GLU A 228 52.48 -44.89 69.73
CA GLU A 228 52.54 -44.13 68.49
C GLU A 228 51.13 -43.95 67.87
N VAL A 229 50.29 -44.98 67.93
CA VAL A 229 48.87 -44.89 67.54
C VAL A 229 48.13 -43.88 68.40
N GLU A 230 48.30 -43.91 69.73
CA GLU A 230 47.68 -42.93 70.63
C GLU A 230 48.22 -41.51 70.40
N ARG A 231 49.50 -41.37 70.04
CA ARG A 231 50.13 -40.09 69.69
C ARG A 231 49.59 -39.51 68.38
N VAL A 232 49.32 -40.36 67.40
CA VAL A 232 48.88 -39.97 66.04
C VAL A 232 47.36 -39.95 65.91
N LEU A 233 46.61 -40.62 66.80
CA LEU A 233 45.14 -40.63 66.82
C LEU A 233 44.51 -39.22 66.80
N PRO A 234 45.00 -38.23 67.57
CA PRO A 234 44.48 -36.87 67.53
C PRO A 234 44.78 -36.16 66.19
N GLN A 235 45.87 -36.53 65.52
CA GLN A 235 46.25 -35.98 64.20
C GLN A 235 45.46 -36.62 63.06
N LEU A 236 44.99 -37.85 63.24
CA LEU A 236 44.11 -38.58 62.31
C LEU A 236 42.63 -38.30 62.55
N LYS A 237 42.27 -37.72 63.70
CA LYS A 237 40.92 -37.29 63.99
C LYS A 237 40.62 -36.03 63.18
N VAL A 238 40.33 -36.24 61.89
CA VAL A 238 39.78 -35.23 60.99
C VAL A 238 38.40 -34.86 61.50
N THR A 239 38.33 -33.90 62.41
CA THR A 239 37.09 -33.16 62.66
C THR A 239 36.78 -32.36 61.41
N ILE A 240 35.95 -32.94 60.54
CA ILE A 240 35.32 -32.24 59.42
C ILE A 240 34.49 -31.14 60.09
N ARG A 241 35.03 -29.92 60.14
CA ARG A 241 34.24 -28.75 60.48
C ARG A 241 33.24 -28.60 59.34
N THR A 242 31.97 -28.57 59.66
CA THR A 242 30.89 -28.23 58.71
C THR A 242 31.06 -26.77 58.33
N ASP A 243 32.02 -26.50 57.46
CA ASP A 243 32.27 -25.20 56.88
C ASP A 243 31.34 -25.06 55.66
N ASN A 244 30.78 -23.87 55.45
CA ASN A 244 29.86 -23.58 54.34
C ASN A 244 30.55 -23.65 52.96
N LYS A 245 31.86 -23.91 52.96
CA LYS A 245 32.72 -24.20 51.79
C LYS A 245 32.87 -25.71 51.52
N ASP A 246 32.22 -26.57 52.31
CA ASP A 246 32.20 -28.01 52.04
C ASP A 246 31.29 -28.28 50.83
N TRP A 247 31.90 -28.80 49.76
CA TRP A 247 31.20 -29.20 48.54
C TRP A 247 30.04 -30.16 48.81
N ARG A 248 30.07 -30.89 49.93
CA ARG A 248 28.96 -31.75 50.36
C ARG A 248 27.67 -30.96 50.62
N ILE A 249 27.77 -29.81 51.26
CA ILE A 249 26.61 -28.94 51.53
C ILE A 249 26.05 -28.40 50.21
N HIS A 250 26.92 -27.99 49.28
CA HIS A 250 26.49 -27.56 47.95
C HIS A 250 25.85 -28.68 47.13
N VAL A 251 26.34 -29.92 47.24
CA VAL A 251 25.73 -31.09 46.60
C VAL A 251 24.36 -31.40 47.20
N ASP A 252 24.21 -31.31 48.51
CA ASP A 252 22.91 -31.50 49.17
C ASP A 252 21.92 -30.38 48.81
N GLN A 253 22.37 -29.12 48.76
CA GLN A 253 21.60 -27.99 48.24
C GLN A 253 21.17 -28.20 46.79
N MET A 254 22.07 -28.69 45.92
CA MET A 254 21.74 -28.97 44.52
C MET A 254 20.66 -30.06 44.39
N HIS A 255 20.70 -31.10 45.22
CA HIS A 255 19.62 -32.10 45.26
C HIS A 255 18.30 -31.49 45.75
N GLN A 256 18.34 -30.65 46.78
CA GLN A 256 17.15 -29.96 47.29
C GLN A 256 16.51 -29.05 46.24
N HIS A 257 17.32 -28.26 45.51
CA HIS A 257 16.83 -27.43 44.42
C HIS A 257 16.28 -28.27 43.27
N LYS A 258 16.95 -29.37 42.90
CA LYS A 258 16.46 -30.29 41.87
C LYS A 258 15.09 -30.85 42.23
N ASP A 259 14.90 -31.31 43.46
CA ASP A 259 13.61 -31.86 43.92
C ASP A 259 12.52 -30.77 43.94
N GLY A 260 12.88 -29.54 44.33
CA GLY A 260 12.00 -28.38 44.26
C GLY A 260 11.56 -28.07 42.83
N ILE A 261 12.51 -28.05 41.88
CA ILE A 261 12.23 -27.85 40.46
C ILE A 261 11.35 -28.97 39.91
N GLU A 262 11.61 -30.23 40.26
CA GLU A 262 10.82 -31.37 39.78
C GLU A 262 9.38 -31.32 40.30
N SER A 263 9.18 -30.91 41.55
CA SER A 263 7.84 -30.69 42.12
C SER A 263 7.11 -29.53 41.43
N ALA A 264 7.75 -28.37 41.29
CA ALA A 264 7.17 -27.20 40.62
C ALA A 264 6.84 -27.49 39.14
N LEU A 265 7.70 -28.23 38.45
CA LEU A 265 7.48 -28.65 37.06
C LEU A 265 6.29 -29.60 36.95
N LYS A 266 6.16 -30.56 37.88
CA LYS A 266 5.02 -31.48 37.91
C LYS A 266 3.70 -30.74 38.13
N GLU A 267 3.68 -29.77 39.05
CA GLU A 267 2.51 -28.94 39.31
C GLU A 267 2.15 -28.06 38.12
N THR A 268 3.13 -27.34 37.56
CA THR A 268 2.95 -26.46 36.39
C THR A 268 2.46 -27.26 35.17
N ARG A 269 3.02 -28.44 34.94
CA ARG A 269 2.54 -29.36 33.89
C ARG A 269 1.08 -29.75 34.12
N GLY A 270 0.69 -30.04 35.35
CA GLY A 270 -0.70 -30.32 35.70
C GLY A 270 -1.65 -29.15 35.42
N TYR A 271 -1.23 -27.91 35.69
CA TYR A 271 -2.00 -26.72 35.33
C TYR A 271 -2.11 -26.55 33.81
N LEU A 272 -1.01 -26.75 33.08
CA LEU A 272 -0.99 -26.65 31.63
C LEU A 272 -1.89 -27.72 30.97
N ASP A 273 -1.85 -28.96 31.47
CA ASP A 273 -2.72 -30.03 30.98
C ASP A 273 -4.20 -29.73 31.25
N LYS A 274 -4.54 -29.13 32.39
CA LYS A 274 -5.91 -28.68 32.67
C LYS A 274 -6.36 -27.59 31.70
N LEU A 275 -5.53 -26.57 31.49
CA LEU A 275 -5.80 -25.50 30.51
C LEU A 275 -5.96 -26.06 29.09
N HIS A 276 -5.06 -26.95 28.67
CA HIS A 276 -5.13 -27.59 27.37
C HIS A 276 -6.44 -28.37 27.18
N ASN A 277 -6.86 -29.13 28.20
CA ASN A 277 -8.12 -29.88 28.17
C ASN A 277 -9.34 -28.96 28.15
N GLU A 278 -9.32 -27.85 28.90
CA GLU A 278 -10.39 -26.87 28.90
C GLU A 278 -10.51 -26.19 27.53
N ILE A 279 -9.40 -25.71 26.98
CA ILE A 279 -9.33 -25.08 25.66
C ILE A 279 -9.84 -26.07 24.60
N SER A 280 -9.37 -27.32 24.60
CA SER A 280 -9.84 -28.35 23.66
C SER A 280 -11.35 -28.58 23.75
N ARG A 281 -11.91 -28.66 24.96
CA ARG A 281 -13.37 -28.77 25.15
C ARG A 281 -14.12 -27.54 24.65
N THR A 282 -13.58 -26.34 24.84
CA THR A 282 -14.21 -25.12 24.31
C THR A 282 -14.18 -25.08 22.78
N LEU A 283 -13.06 -25.48 22.17
CA LEU A 283 -12.92 -25.61 20.71
C LEU A 283 -13.90 -26.62 20.12
N GLU A 284 -14.06 -27.79 20.75
CA GLU A 284 -15.06 -28.78 20.34
C GLU A 284 -16.49 -28.23 20.41
N LYS A 285 -16.81 -27.48 21.48
CA LYS A 285 -18.12 -26.81 21.61
C LYS A 285 -18.32 -25.77 20.51
N VAL A 286 -17.33 -24.91 20.25
CA VAL A 286 -17.38 -23.92 19.16
C VAL A 286 -17.59 -24.61 17.82
N ASN A 287 -16.79 -25.62 17.49
CA ASN A 287 -16.90 -26.38 16.25
C ASN A 287 -18.27 -27.05 16.10
N SER A 288 -18.82 -27.62 17.18
CA SER A 288 -20.18 -28.19 17.15
C SER A 288 -21.25 -27.13 16.91
N ARG A 289 -21.08 -25.93 17.49
CA ARG A 289 -22.01 -24.82 17.33
C ARG A 289 -21.93 -24.21 15.93
N GLU A 290 -20.73 -24.10 15.38
CA GLU A 290 -20.48 -23.68 14.00
C GLU A 290 -21.09 -24.66 13.00
N LYS A 291 -20.86 -25.97 13.17
CA LYS A 291 -21.50 -26.99 12.34
C LYS A 291 -23.02 -26.90 12.40
N TYR A 292 -23.59 -26.73 13.59
CA TYR A 292 -25.03 -26.55 13.75
C TYR A 292 -25.54 -25.28 13.03
N LEU A 293 -24.86 -24.15 13.22
CA LEU A 293 -25.23 -22.88 12.59
C LEU A 293 -25.13 -22.95 11.07
N ASN A 294 -24.02 -23.50 10.55
CA ASN A 294 -23.84 -23.73 9.13
C ASN A 294 -24.97 -24.60 8.57
N ASN A 295 -25.32 -25.69 9.24
CA ASN A 295 -26.39 -26.57 8.76
C ASN A 295 -27.77 -25.88 8.75
N GLN A 296 -28.02 -24.93 9.66
CA GLN A 296 -29.22 -24.09 9.63
C GLN A 296 -29.18 -23.05 8.51
N LEU A 297 -28.03 -22.42 8.30
CA LEU A 297 -27.86 -21.34 7.33
C LEU A 297 -27.71 -21.87 5.89
N GLU A 298 -27.27 -23.12 5.69
CA GLU A 298 -27.05 -23.73 4.38
C GLU A 298 -28.28 -23.61 3.49
N HIS A 299 -29.46 -23.94 4.04
CA HIS A 299 -30.72 -23.84 3.32
C HIS A 299 -31.07 -22.40 2.98
N LEU A 300 -30.94 -21.47 3.93
CA LEU A 300 -31.24 -20.04 3.71
C LEU A 300 -30.29 -19.43 2.67
N VAL A 301 -29.01 -19.80 2.70
CA VAL A 301 -28.03 -19.37 1.69
C VAL A 301 -28.39 -19.94 0.32
N GLN A 302 -28.85 -21.19 0.26
CA GLN A 302 -29.30 -21.79 -0.99
C GLN A 302 -30.58 -21.11 -1.53
N GLU A 303 -31.55 -20.79 -0.68
CA GLU A 303 -32.73 -20.01 -1.03
C GLU A 303 -32.38 -18.59 -1.50
N TYR A 304 -31.42 -17.94 -0.85
CA TYR A 304 -30.92 -16.63 -1.28
C TYR A 304 -30.28 -16.72 -2.67
N ARG A 305 -29.47 -17.75 -2.93
CA ARG A 305 -28.86 -17.98 -4.25
C ARG A 305 -29.90 -18.21 -5.33
N THR A 306 -30.93 -19.01 -5.06
CA THR A 306 -32.01 -19.25 -6.04
C THR A 306 -32.82 -17.99 -6.29
N ALA A 307 -33.15 -17.22 -5.25
CA ALA A 307 -33.83 -15.93 -5.39
C ALA A 307 -32.99 -14.91 -6.16
N GLN A 308 -31.68 -14.86 -5.94
CA GLN A 308 -30.76 -14.00 -6.68
C GLN A 308 -30.69 -14.39 -8.17
N ALA A 309 -30.65 -15.68 -8.48
CA ALA A 309 -30.69 -16.18 -9.85
C ALA A 309 -32.01 -15.77 -10.54
N GLN A 310 -33.15 -15.96 -9.87
CA GLN A 310 -34.46 -15.53 -10.39
C GLN A 310 -34.53 -14.02 -10.62
N LEU A 311 -33.96 -13.21 -9.72
CA LEU A 311 -33.88 -11.76 -9.89
C LEU A 311 -33.02 -11.39 -11.11
N SER A 312 -31.89 -12.06 -11.30
CA SER A 312 -31.02 -11.81 -12.46
C SER A 312 -31.72 -12.14 -13.78
N GLU A 313 -32.43 -13.27 -13.83
CA GLU A 313 -33.22 -13.67 -14.99
C GLU A 313 -34.36 -12.68 -15.28
N ALA A 314 -35.07 -12.23 -14.25
CA ALA A 314 -36.13 -11.24 -14.40
C ALA A 314 -35.60 -9.89 -14.89
N LYS A 315 -34.44 -9.45 -14.39
CA LYS A 315 -33.78 -8.21 -14.86
C LYS A 315 -33.35 -8.33 -16.31
N GLU A 316 -32.80 -9.47 -16.72
CA GLU A 316 -32.40 -9.71 -18.11
C GLU A 316 -33.63 -9.67 -19.04
N LYS A 317 -34.72 -10.36 -18.68
CA LYS A 317 -35.98 -10.31 -19.44
C LYS A 317 -36.54 -8.90 -19.54
N TYR A 318 -36.50 -8.13 -18.45
CA TYR A 318 -36.91 -6.73 -18.47
C TYR A 318 -36.03 -5.88 -19.38
N GLN A 319 -34.70 -6.07 -19.34
CA GLN A 319 -33.76 -5.33 -20.18
C GLN A 319 -33.97 -5.66 -21.67
N GLN A 320 -34.15 -6.94 -22.01
CA GLN A 320 -34.49 -7.37 -23.37
C GLN A 320 -35.82 -6.76 -23.83
N GLY A 321 -36.87 -6.80 -22.99
CA GLY A 321 -38.16 -6.19 -23.28
C GLY A 321 -38.09 -4.68 -23.46
N SER A 322 -37.37 -3.98 -22.57
CA SER A 322 -37.16 -2.52 -22.63
C SER A 322 -36.36 -2.11 -23.86
N GLY A 323 -35.32 -2.87 -24.22
CA GLY A 323 -34.57 -2.68 -25.47
C GLY A 323 -35.48 -2.82 -26.70
N GLY A 324 -36.29 -3.87 -26.75
CA GLY A 324 -37.25 -4.08 -27.84
C GLY A 324 -38.33 -2.99 -27.93
N VAL A 325 -38.81 -2.48 -26.80
CA VAL A 325 -39.74 -1.32 -26.78
C VAL A 325 -39.04 -0.08 -27.32
N THR A 326 -37.82 0.20 -26.88
CA THR A 326 -37.05 1.37 -27.33
C THR A 326 -36.79 1.32 -28.84
N GLU A 327 -36.44 0.16 -29.38
CA GLU A 327 -36.25 -0.05 -30.83
C GLU A 327 -37.56 0.15 -31.60
N ARG A 328 -38.68 -0.39 -31.10
CA ARG A 328 -40.00 -0.17 -31.70
C ARG A 328 -40.44 1.30 -31.64
N THR A 329 -40.17 1.99 -30.54
CA THR A 329 -40.44 3.43 -30.41
C THR A 329 -39.60 4.23 -31.41
N ARG A 330 -38.32 3.86 -31.59
CA ARG A 330 -37.44 4.49 -32.58
C ARG A 330 -37.97 4.27 -34.01
N THR A 331 -38.29 3.03 -34.39
CA THR A 331 -38.82 2.74 -35.72
C THR A 331 -40.17 3.42 -35.97
N LEU A 332 -41.04 3.52 -34.96
CA LEU A 332 -42.27 4.30 -35.05
C LEU A 332 -41.99 5.80 -35.29
N SER A 333 -41.01 6.38 -34.59
CA SER A 333 -40.61 7.77 -34.83
C SER A 333 -40.10 7.99 -36.25
N GLU A 334 -39.24 7.08 -36.75
CA GLU A 334 -38.71 7.13 -38.11
C GLU A 334 -39.85 7.00 -39.15
N ILE A 335 -40.79 6.07 -38.97
CA ILE A 335 -41.96 5.94 -39.85
C ILE A 335 -42.85 7.18 -39.79
N THR A 336 -43.02 7.77 -38.61
CA THR A 336 -43.83 8.99 -38.42
C THR A 336 -43.20 10.19 -39.13
N GLU A 337 -41.87 10.32 -39.07
CA GLU A 337 -41.13 11.36 -39.81
C GLU A 337 -41.25 11.18 -41.32
N VAL A 338 -41.13 9.94 -41.82
CA VAL A 338 -41.38 9.63 -43.24
C VAL A 338 -42.82 9.96 -43.64
N LEU A 339 -43.80 9.66 -42.79
CA LEU A 339 -45.21 9.98 -43.02
C LEU A 339 -45.44 11.49 -43.11
N GLU A 340 -44.85 12.27 -42.20
CA GLU A 340 -44.97 13.74 -42.24
C GLU A 340 -44.29 14.32 -43.48
N LYS A 341 -43.13 13.77 -43.89
CA LYS A 341 -42.48 14.15 -45.14
C LYS A 341 -43.36 13.88 -46.36
N VAL A 342 -43.97 12.69 -46.46
CA VAL A 342 -44.89 12.34 -47.55
C VAL A 342 -46.12 13.25 -47.54
N LYS A 343 -46.65 13.57 -46.35
CA LYS A 343 -47.77 14.51 -46.21
C LYS A 343 -47.39 15.91 -46.69
N GLN A 344 -46.19 16.39 -46.35
CA GLN A 344 -45.68 17.68 -46.80
C GLN A 344 -45.47 17.71 -48.32
N GLU A 345 -44.90 16.65 -48.90
CA GLU A 345 -44.79 16.50 -50.36
C GLU A 345 -46.18 16.46 -51.04
N MET A 346 -47.17 15.84 -50.40
CA MET A 346 -48.55 15.81 -50.90
C MET A 346 -49.22 17.19 -50.82
N GLU A 347 -49.00 17.96 -49.75
CA GLU A 347 -49.46 19.34 -49.62
C GLU A 347 -48.76 20.29 -50.60
N GLU A 348 -47.46 20.13 -50.85
CA GLU A 348 -46.74 20.88 -51.88
C GLU A 348 -47.26 20.57 -53.28
N LYS A 349 -47.49 19.28 -53.60
CA LYS A 349 -48.11 18.90 -54.88
C LYS A 349 -49.56 19.40 -54.98
N GLY A 350 -50.32 19.32 -53.89
CA GLY A 350 -51.69 19.82 -53.83
C GLY A 350 -51.76 21.33 -54.05
N SER A 351 -50.92 22.09 -53.34
CA SER A 351 -50.81 23.54 -53.52
C SER A 351 -50.29 23.90 -54.91
N SER A 352 -49.31 23.18 -55.46
CA SER A 352 -48.86 23.37 -56.85
C SER A 352 -49.95 23.05 -57.88
N MET A 353 -50.80 22.05 -57.65
CA MET A 353 -51.89 21.69 -58.57
C MET A 353 -53.06 22.69 -58.48
N THR A 354 -53.24 23.31 -57.30
CA THR A 354 -54.28 24.32 -57.06
C THR A 354 -53.78 25.75 -57.35
N ASP A 355 -52.46 25.94 -57.48
CA ASP A 355 -51.86 27.21 -57.86
C ASP A 355 -52.18 27.52 -59.32
N GLY A 356 -53.20 28.36 -59.51
CA GLY A 356 -53.58 28.89 -60.81
C GLY A 356 -52.60 29.95 -61.36
N ALA A 357 -51.57 30.37 -60.60
CA ALA A 357 -50.65 31.42 -61.03
C ALA A 357 -49.92 31.12 -62.36
N PRO A 358 -49.47 29.88 -62.66
CA PRO A 358 -48.92 29.54 -63.98
C PRO A 358 -49.96 29.73 -65.10
N LEU A 359 -51.21 29.34 -64.84
CA LEU A 359 -52.33 29.52 -65.77
C LEU A 359 -52.65 31.00 -66.00
N VAL A 360 -52.61 31.81 -64.94
CA VAL A 360 -52.76 33.27 -65.02
C VAL A 360 -51.61 33.90 -65.81
N LYS A 361 -50.36 33.49 -65.58
CA LYS A 361 -49.19 33.95 -66.36
C LYS A 361 -49.32 33.62 -67.85
N ILE A 362 -49.75 32.39 -68.18
CA ILE A 362 -50.02 31.99 -69.56
C ILE A 362 -51.10 32.89 -70.16
N LYS A 363 -52.22 33.10 -69.45
CA LYS A 363 -53.31 33.98 -69.89
C LYS A 363 -52.84 35.42 -70.12
N GLN A 364 -51.99 35.96 -69.24
CA GLN A 364 -51.40 37.29 -69.39
C GLN A 364 -50.47 37.38 -70.62
N ALA A 365 -49.59 36.39 -70.82
CA ALA A 365 -48.73 36.31 -72.00
C ALA A 365 -49.53 36.23 -73.31
N LEU A 366 -50.61 35.44 -73.32
CA LEU A 366 -51.52 35.30 -74.45
C LEU A 366 -52.26 36.61 -74.76
N THR A 367 -52.65 37.36 -73.72
CA THR A 367 -53.25 38.69 -73.85
C THR A 367 -52.26 39.70 -74.41
N LYS A 368 -51.01 39.66 -73.95
CA LYS A 368 -49.93 40.52 -74.47
C LYS A 368 -49.64 40.22 -75.94
N LEU A 369 -49.54 38.95 -76.32
CA LEU A 369 -49.38 38.56 -77.73
C LEU A 369 -50.52 39.08 -78.60
N LYS A 370 -51.77 38.99 -78.14
CA LYS A 370 -52.92 39.56 -78.87
C LYS A 370 -52.79 41.08 -79.05
N GLN A 371 -52.34 41.81 -78.02
CA GLN A 371 -52.11 43.25 -78.14
C GLN A 371 -50.97 43.57 -79.12
N GLU A 372 -49.88 42.80 -79.09
CA GLU A 372 -48.78 42.92 -80.04
C GLU A 372 -49.24 42.63 -81.48
N THR A 373 -50.10 41.62 -81.72
CA THR A 373 -50.70 41.35 -83.04
C THR A 373 -51.51 42.54 -83.53
N VAL A 374 -52.41 43.09 -82.70
CA VAL A 374 -53.22 44.27 -83.07
C VAL A 374 -52.32 45.47 -83.38
N GLN A 375 -51.27 45.69 -82.60
CA GLN A 375 -50.32 46.77 -82.86
C GLN A 375 -49.59 46.54 -84.19
N MET A 376 -49.22 45.30 -84.50
CA MET A 376 -48.57 44.95 -85.76
C MET A 376 -49.50 45.14 -86.95
N ASP A 377 -50.78 44.79 -86.84
CA ASP A 377 -51.80 45.02 -87.87
C ASP A 377 -51.99 46.51 -88.16
N ILE A 378 -52.03 47.36 -87.12
CA ILE A 378 -52.10 48.82 -87.28
C ILE A 378 -50.86 49.33 -88.03
N ARG A 379 -49.66 48.84 -87.66
CA ARG A 379 -48.42 49.22 -88.36
C ARG A 379 -48.43 48.79 -89.81
N ILE A 380 -48.89 47.57 -90.11
CA ILE A 380 -49.06 47.07 -91.48
C ILE A 380 -50.01 47.99 -92.24
N GLY A 381 -51.19 48.31 -91.68
CA GLY A 381 -52.16 49.20 -92.32
C GLY A 381 -51.62 50.61 -92.59
N VAL A 382 -50.83 51.18 -91.68
CA VAL A 382 -50.17 52.49 -91.91
C VAL A 382 -49.13 52.39 -93.03
N VAL A 383 -48.34 51.32 -93.05
CA VAL A 383 -47.34 51.08 -94.12
C VAL A 383 -48.04 50.88 -95.46
N GLU A 384 -49.12 50.10 -95.52
CA GLU A 384 -49.94 49.90 -96.72
C GLU A 384 -50.55 51.21 -97.21
N HIS A 385 -51.11 52.03 -96.31
CA HIS A 385 -51.64 53.36 -96.66
C HIS A 385 -50.55 54.28 -97.19
N THR A 386 -49.39 54.31 -96.54
CA THR A 386 -48.24 55.12 -96.96
C THR A 386 -47.73 54.69 -98.34
N LEU A 387 -47.66 53.37 -98.58
CA LEU A 387 -47.28 52.80 -99.87
C LEU A 387 -48.31 53.17 -100.95
N LEU A 388 -49.61 53.06 -100.65
CA LEU A 388 -50.69 53.43 -101.56
C LEU A 388 -50.64 54.93 -101.90
N GLN A 389 -50.43 55.78 -100.90
CA GLN A 389 -50.30 57.23 -101.10
C GLN A 389 -49.07 57.59 -101.92
N SER A 390 -47.95 56.89 -101.70
CA SER A 390 -46.74 57.02 -102.52
C SER A 390 -47.01 56.64 -103.98
N LYS A 391 -47.66 55.50 -104.24
CA LYS A 391 -48.07 55.08 -105.59
C LYS A 391 -49.04 56.05 -106.26
N LEU A 392 -49.99 56.60 -105.51
CA LEU A 392 -50.92 57.62 -106.03
C LEU A 392 -50.21 58.94 -106.34
N LYS A 393 -49.26 59.38 -105.51
CA LYS A 393 -48.41 60.55 -105.78
C LYS A 393 -47.52 60.33 -107.00
N GLU A 394 -46.93 59.16 -107.16
CA GLU A 394 -46.15 58.78 -108.35
C GLU A 394 -47.01 58.83 -109.61
N LYS A 395 -48.23 58.26 -109.56
CA LYS A 395 -49.19 58.33 -110.67
C LYS A 395 -49.61 59.77 -110.98
N SER A 396 -49.86 60.59 -109.96
CA SER A 396 -50.18 62.03 -110.12
C SER A 396 -49.02 62.83 -110.70
N ASN A 397 -47.78 62.52 -110.30
CA ASN A 397 -46.58 63.14 -110.86
C ASN A 397 -46.40 62.74 -112.33
N MET A 398 -46.63 61.47 -112.67
CA MET A 398 -46.68 61.01 -114.07
C MET A 398 -47.70 61.79 -114.90
N THR A 399 -48.93 62.00 -114.40
CA THR A 399 -49.92 62.81 -115.14
C THR A 399 -49.52 64.27 -115.26
N ARG A 400 -48.82 64.82 -114.26
CA ARG A 400 -48.35 66.21 -114.26
C ARG A 400 -47.20 66.41 -115.24
N ASP A 401 -46.25 65.48 -115.31
CA ASP A 401 -45.16 65.49 -116.30
C ASP A 401 -45.71 65.29 -117.73
N MET A 402 -46.78 64.52 -117.89
CA MET A 402 -47.47 64.36 -119.17
C MET A 402 -48.23 65.63 -119.61
N HIS A 403 -48.67 66.48 -118.67
CA HIS A 403 -49.26 67.79 -118.98
C HIS A 403 -48.21 68.90 -119.20
N ALA A 404 -47.01 68.79 -118.63
CA ALA A 404 -45.92 69.74 -118.84
C ALA A 404 -45.26 69.62 -120.23
N THR A 405 -45.47 68.52 -120.94
CA THR A 405 -44.89 68.22 -122.25
C THR A 405 -45.75 68.70 -123.44
N MET A 406 -46.84 69.45 -123.20
CA MET A 406 -47.83 69.87 -124.22
C MET A 406 -48.02 71.39 -124.41
N ILE A 407 -47.00 72.23 -124.22
CA ILE A 407 -47.05 73.65 -124.63
C ILE A 407 -45.76 74.05 -125.40
N PRO A 408 -45.84 74.59 -126.64
CA PRO A 408 -44.67 74.94 -127.47
C PRO A 408 -44.25 76.40 -127.33
N GLU A 409 -42.94 76.69 -127.45
CA GLU A 409 -42.38 78.05 -127.60
C GLU A 409 -41.33 78.13 -128.73
N THR A 410 -41.52 79.13 -129.59
CA THR A 410 -40.59 79.74 -130.57
C THR A 410 -40.63 81.25 -130.25
N THR A 411 -39.60 82.11 -130.25
CA THR A 411 -38.17 82.09 -130.63
C THR A 411 -37.54 83.45 -130.28
N ILE A 412 -36.27 83.45 -129.83
CA ILE A 412 -35.14 84.39 -130.12
C ILE A 412 -35.07 85.82 -129.48
N GLY A 413 -33.89 86.12 -128.86
CA GLY A 413 -33.20 87.43 -128.80
C GLY A 413 -32.97 88.00 -127.38
N ALA A 414 -31.79 87.86 -126.74
CA ALA A 414 -30.52 88.62 -126.84
C ALA A 414 -30.40 89.84 -125.89
N TYR A 415 -29.60 89.72 -124.83
CA TYR A 415 -28.34 90.45 -124.55
C TYR A 415 -27.65 89.86 -123.31
#